data_AF-A0A7V5VK26-F1
#
_entry.id   AF-A0A7V5VK26-F1
#
_cell.length_a   1.000
_cell.length_b   1.000
_cell.length_c   1.000
_cell.angle_alpha   90.00
_cell.angle_beta   90.00
_cell.angle_gamma   90.00
#
_symmetry.space_group_name_H-M   'P 1'
#
loop_
_entity.id
_entity.type
_entity.pdbx_description
1 polymer ?
#
loop_
_entity_poly.entity_id
_entity_poly.type
_entity_poly.pdbx_seq_one_letter_code
_entity_poly.pdbx_strand_id
1 'polypeptide(L)'
;MTTIEQDVAETKERVTTIEQDVAETKERVTTIEQDVVGVRDGVQSLQNWQRGEVGRRAGEEYERKIVRRAPRIFGAGTGGSPATSERVSEQVSLWLAQAGLMDEDVPEDSDPLDADLIWWKGDKVALAEISLKVDRDDVLRAKRRAAVLRQAGLEVLPVVIGAEWAHPETEQFANQEGVAWRVGNALSEALVAFRKAQL
;
A
#
# COMPACT_ATOMS: atom_id res chain seq x y z
N MET A 1 -62.98 -44.71 -36.88
CA MET A 1 -61.78 -44.47 -36.08
C MET A 1 -61.99 -45.14 -34.73
N THR A 2 -61.10 -46.03 -34.32
CA THR A 2 -61.20 -46.78 -33.04
C THR A 2 -60.68 -45.93 -31.89
N THR A 3 -61.11 -46.21 -30.64
CA THR A 3 -60.63 -45.52 -29.43
C THR A 3 -59.10 -45.48 -29.35
N ILE A 4 -58.43 -46.55 -29.79
CA ILE A 4 -56.96 -46.66 -29.84
C ILE A 4 -56.35 -45.64 -30.81
N GLU A 5 -56.96 -45.40 -31.97
CA GLU A 5 -56.45 -44.41 -32.94
C GLU A 5 -56.53 -42.98 -32.40
N GLN A 6 -57.56 -42.69 -31.57
CA GLN A 6 -57.72 -41.40 -30.90
C GLN A 6 -56.67 -41.23 -29.78
N ASP A 7 -56.48 -42.25 -28.95
CA ASP A 7 -55.48 -42.24 -27.87
C ASP A 7 -54.05 -42.07 -28.42
N VAL A 8 -53.75 -42.72 -29.56
CA VAL A 8 -52.45 -42.59 -30.24
C VAL A 8 -52.25 -41.17 -30.79
N ALA A 9 -53.30 -40.54 -31.33
CA ALA A 9 -53.23 -39.17 -31.82
C ALA A 9 -52.98 -38.17 -30.67
N GLU A 10 -53.71 -38.30 -29.57
CA GLU A 10 -53.53 -37.48 -28.36
C GLU A 10 -52.14 -37.67 -27.76
N THR A 11 -51.65 -38.93 -27.71
CA THR A 11 -50.30 -39.22 -27.21
C THR A 11 -49.22 -38.55 -28.07
N LYS A 12 -49.38 -38.52 -29.40
CA LYS A 12 -48.44 -37.84 -30.29
C LYS A 12 -48.40 -36.33 -30.04
N GLU A 13 -49.56 -35.70 -29.88
CA GLU A 13 -49.65 -34.27 -29.58
C GLU A 13 -48.95 -33.95 -28.25
N ARG A 14 -49.22 -34.73 -27.20
CA ARG A 14 -48.56 -34.59 -25.90
C ARG A 14 -47.05 -34.78 -25.99
N VAL A 15 -46.57 -35.73 -26.79
CA VAL A 15 -45.14 -35.93 -27.02
C VAL A 15 -44.52 -34.71 -27.70
N THR A 16 -45.18 -34.13 -28.72
CA THR A 16 -44.66 -32.92 -29.39
C THR A 16 -44.59 -31.71 -28.46
N THR A 17 -45.57 -31.53 -27.57
CA THR A 17 -45.53 -30.46 -26.56
C THR A 17 -44.38 -30.68 -25.58
N ILE A 18 -44.18 -31.91 -25.10
CA ILE A 18 -43.06 -32.25 -24.20
C ILE A 18 -41.72 -31.99 -24.88
N GLU A 19 -41.57 -32.33 -26.17
CA GLU A 19 -40.33 -32.05 -26.91
C GLU A 19 -40.02 -30.55 -26.98
N GLN A 20 -41.05 -29.72 -27.18
CA GLN A 20 -40.92 -28.27 -27.18
C GLN A 20 -40.53 -27.74 -25.79
N ASP A 21 -41.21 -28.17 -24.73
CA ASP A 21 -40.92 -27.77 -23.34
C ASP A 21 -39.49 -28.18 -22.92
N VAL A 22 -39.04 -29.36 -23.36
CA VAL A 22 -37.67 -29.85 -23.11
C VAL A 22 -36.66 -28.99 -23.87
N ALA A 23 -36.96 -28.56 -25.10
CA ALA A 23 -36.08 -27.68 -25.87
C ALA A 23 -35.94 -26.31 -25.17
N GLU A 24 -37.03 -25.69 -24.75
CA GLU A 24 -37.01 -24.42 -24.01
C GLU A 24 -36.27 -24.56 -22.68
N THR A 25 -36.49 -25.67 -21.96
CA THR A 25 -35.79 -25.94 -20.69
C THR A 25 -34.29 -26.04 -20.90
N LYS A 26 -33.82 -26.67 -21.99
CA LYS A 26 -32.39 -26.76 -22.32
C LYS A 26 -31.78 -25.38 -22.57
N GLU A 27 -32.46 -24.54 -23.35
CA GLU A 27 -31.99 -23.17 -23.59
C GLU A 27 -31.88 -22.37 -22.29
N ARG A 28 -32.91 -22.46 -21.43
CA ARG A 28 -32.90 -21.81 -20.12
C ARG A 28 -31.77 -22.31 -19.23
N VAL A 29 -31.50 -23.62 -19.23
CA VAL A 29 -30.37 -24.20 -18.48
C VAL A 29 -29.04 -23.66 -19.01
N THR A 30 -28.85 -23.58 -20.32
CA THR A 30 -27.62 -23.00 -20.91
C THR A 30 -27.42 -21.53 -20.53
N THR A 31 -28.49 -20.71 -20.52
CA THR A 31 -28.42 -19.32 -20.05
C THR A 31 -28.06 -19.25 -18.57
N ILE A 32 -28.67 -20.08 -17.73
CA ILE A 32 -28.35 -20.14 -16.30
C ILE A 32 -26.89 -20.56 -16.08
N GLU A 33 -26.38 -21.52 -16.85
CA GLU A 33 -24.97 -21.93 -16.78
C GLU A 33 -24.03 -20.75 -17.10
N GLN A 34 -24.35 -19.95 -18.12
CA GLN A 34 -23.59 -18.74 -18.45
C GLN A 34 -23.67 -17.68 -17.34
N ASP A 35 -24.86 -17.42 -16.81
CA ASP A 35 -25.05 -16.48 -15.71
C ASP A 35 -24.28 -16.91 -14.45
N VAL A 36 -24.29 -18.20 -14.13
CA VAL A 36 -23.54 -18.77 -13.00
C VAL A 36 -22.04 -18.58 -13.18
N VAL A 37 -21.51 -18.74 -14.41
CA VAL A 37 -20.09 -18.43 -14.70
C VAL A 37 -19.81 -16.95 -14.48
N GLY A 38 -20.65 -16.05 -14.99
CA GLY A 38 -20.49 -14.60 -14.79
C GLY A 38 -20.52 -14.19 -13.32
N VAL A 39 -21.44 -14.76 -12.54
CA VAL A 39 -21.51 -14.53 -11.09
C VAL A 39 -20.24 -15.04 -10.39
N ARG A 40 -19.73 -16.22 -10.77
CA ARG A 40 -18.50 -16.77 -10.20
C ARG A 40 -17.30 -15.86 -10.43
N ASP A 41 -17.14 -15.34 -11.63
CA ASP A 41 -16.04 -14.44 -11.98
C ASP A 41 -16.15 -13.09 -11.24
N GLY A 42 -17.38 -12.57 -11.10
CA GLY A 42 -17.67 -11.39 -10.29
C GLY A 42 -17.31 -11.58 -8.82
N VAL A 43 -17.70 -12.72 -8.23
CA VAL A 43 -17.35 -13.08 -6.84
C VAL A 43 -15.84 -13.20 -6.66
N GLN A 44 -15.14 -13.84 -7.59
CA GLN A 44 -13.69 -13.98 -7.54
C GLN A 44 -12.98 -12.62 -7.58
N SER A 45 -13.47 -11.70 -8.41
CA SER A 45 -12.94 -10.34 -8.53
C SER A 45 -13.15 -9.54 -7.24
N LEU A 46 -14.35 -9.62 -6.65
CA LEU A 46 -14.66 -8.97 -5.37
C LEU A 46 -13.81 -9.52 -4.22
N GLN A 47 -13.59 -10.83 -4.16
CA GLN A 47 -12.72 -11.45 -3.15
C GLN A 47 -11.26 -10.96 -3.27
N ASN A 48 -10.75 -10.83 -4.49
CA ASN A 48 -9.41 -10.31 -4.74
C ASN A 48 -9.29 -8.83 -4.34
N TRP A 49 -10.27 -8.01 -4.71
CA TRP A 49 -10.35 -6.61 -4.28
C TRP A 49 -10.40 -6.49 -2.76
N GLN A 50 -11.27 -7.25 -2.10
CA GLN A 50 -11.42 -7.24 -0.64
C GLN A 50 -10.10 -7.62 0.06
N ARG A 51 -9.38 -8.63 -0.45
CA ARG A 51 -8.08 -9.02 0.08
C ARG A 51 -7.06 -7.87 -0.04
N GLY A 52 -7.04 -7.18 -1.17
CA GLY A 52 -6.17 -6.00 -1.39
C GLY A 52 -6.53 -4.83 -0.46
N GLU A 53 -7.82 -4.54 -0.30
CA GLU A 53 -8.34 -3.49 0.58
C GLU A 53 -7.92 -3.70 2.04
N VAL A 54 -8.03 -4.94 2.54
CA VAL A 54 -7.60 -5.30 3.90
C VAL A 54 -6.10 -5.06 4.09
N GLY A 55 -5.28 -5.44 3.10
CA GLY A 55 -3.84 -5.22 3.15
C GLY A 55 -3.46 -3.74 3.20
N ARG A 56 -4.09 -2.92 2.34
CA ARG A 56 -3.85 -1.47 2.30
C ARG A 56 -4.22 -0.78 3.61
N ARG A 57 -5.41 -1.08 4.15
CA ARG A 57 -5.85 -0.52 5.45
C ARG A 57 -4.92 -0.91 6.58
N ALA A 58 -4.45 -2.17 6.60
CA ALA A 58 -3.48 -2.61 7.59
C ALA A 58 -2.16 -1.81 7.48
N GLY A 59 -1.71 -1.51 6.26
CA GLY A 59 -0.56 -0.63 5.99
C GLY A 59 -0.79 0.80 6.51
N GLU A 60 -1.88 1.45 6.10
CA GLU A 60 -2.22 2.81 6.55
C GLU A 60 -2.38 2.90 8.08
N GLU A 61 -3.00 1.90 8.70
CA GLU A 61 -3.13 1.83 10.16
C GLU A 61 -1.77 1.68 10.84
N TYR A 62 -0.88 0.88 10.26
CA TYR A 62 0.48 0.70 10.72
C TYR A 62 1.26 2.02 10.64
N GLU A 63 1.22 2.71 9.51
CA GLU A 63 1.85 4.00 9.29
C GLU A 63 1.35 5.04 10.31
N ARG A 64 0.03 5.24 10.42
CA ARG A 64 -0.57 6.15 11.41
C ARG A 64 -0.13 5.82 12.84
N LYS A 65 -0.01 4.52 13.17
CA LYS A 65 0.47 4.07 14.49
C LYS A 65 1.95 4.42 14.70
N ILE A 66 2.79 4.31 13.68
CA ILE A 66 4.21 4.69 13.75
C ILE A 66 4.35 6.22 13.88
N VAL A 67 3.64 7.01 13.07
CA VAL A 67 3.65 8.48 13.15
C VAL A 67 3.26 8.96 14.55
N ARG A 68 2.18 8.42 15.14
CA ARG A 68 1.80 8.74 16.54
C ARG A 68 2.85 8.34 17.58
N ARG A 69 3.73 7.40 17.25
CA ARG A 69 4.80 6.92 18.12
C ARG A 69 6.16 7.57 17.80
N ALA A 70 6.23 8.50 16.85
CA ALA A 70 7.47 9.17 16.46
C ALA A 70 8.29 9.71 17.66
N PRO A 71 7.70 10.37 18.68
CA PRO A 71 8.47 10.81 19.85
C PRO A 71 9.13 9.65 20.62
N ARG A 72 8.49 8.47 20.63
CA ARG A 72 9.03 7.25 21.25
C ARG A 72 10.07 6.55 20.39
N ILE A 73 10.21 6.89 19.12
CA ILE A 73 11.24 6.33 18.21
C ILE A 73 12.44 7.28 18.18
N PHE A 74 12.19 8.56 17.89
CA PHE A 74 13.21 9.57 17.64
C PHE A 74 13.63 10.40 18.86
N GLY A 75 12.91 10.30 19.98
CA GLY A 75 13.20 11.05 21.20
C GLY A 75 12.69 12.49 21.13
N ALA A 76 13.43 13.43 21.73
CA ALA A 76 13.11 14.85 21.69
C ALA A 76 13.04 15.39 20.25
N GLY A 77 12.50 16.60 20.08
CA GLY A 77 12.37 17.24 18.77
C GLY A 77 10.93 17.39 18.33
N THR A 78 10.73 17.65 17.05
CA THR A 78 9.40 17.92 16.49
C THR A 78 9.30 17.29 15.10
N GLY A 79 8.10 16.94 14.66
CA GLY A 79 7.92 16.24 13.40
C GLY A 79 6.51 15.75 13.17
N GLY A 80 6.34 14.93 12.15
CA GLY A 80 5.06 14.37 11.71
C GLY A 80 5.11 13.95 10.25
N SER A 81 4.00 13.45 9.74
CA SER A 81 3.83 13.18 8.31
C SER A 81 3.60 14.51 7.58
N PRO A 82 4.39 14.86 6.54
CA PRO A 82 4.15 16.04 5.70
C PRO A 82 2.76 16.01 5.06
N ALA A 83 2.27 14.84 4.64
CA ALA A 83 0.95 14.69 4.01
C ALA A 83 -0.23 15.08 4.92
N THR A 84 -0.05 15.07 6.24
CA THR A 84 -1.14 15.31 7.22
C THR A 84 -0.87 16.47 8.17
N SER A 85 0.37 16.98 8.21
CA SER A 85 0.77 18.04 9.13
C SER A 85 1.26 19.26 8.35
N GLU A 86 0.40 20.28 8.29
CA GLU A 86 0.68 21.57 7.64
C GLU A 86 2.01 22.18 8.13
N ARG A 87 2.24 22.19 9.45
CA ARG A 87 3.52 22.65 10.03
C ARG A 87 4.75 21.89 9.50
N VAL A 88 4.61 20.60 9.19
CA VAL A 88 5.73 19.80 8.66
C VAL A 88 5.90 20.07 7.18
N SER A 89 4.82 20.07 6.38
CA SER A 89 4.92 20.38 4.96
C SER A 89 5.44 21.79 4.70
N GLU A 90 4.94 22.81 5.42
CA GLU A 90 5.45 24.19 5.35
C GLU A 90 6.94 24.27 5.69
N GLN A 91 7.38 23.55 6.73
CA GLN A 91 8.78 23.54 7.12
C GLN A 91 9.68 22.89 6.05
N VAL A 92 9.22 21.80 5.43
CA VAL A 92 9.92 21.14 4.32
C VAL A 92 10.00 22.07 3.12
N SER A 93 8.89 22.68 2.71
CA SER A 93 8.86 23.67 1.62
C SER A 93 9.79 24.85 1.90
N LEU A 94 9.88 25.33 3.14
CA LEU A 94 10.82 26.38 3.53
C LEU A 94 12.28 25.95 3.31
N TRP A 95 12.64 24.72 3.71
CA TRP A 95 14.00 24.20 3.50
C TRP A 95 14.33 24.07 2.01
N LEU A 96 13.39 23.57 1.20
CA LEU A 96 13.56 23.47 -0.26
C LEU A 96 13.73 24.85 -0.90
N ALA A 97 12.87 25.81 -0.56
CA ALA A 97 12.96 27.18 -1.07
C ALA A 97 14.27 27.88 -0.67
N GLN A 98 14.76 27.68 0.55
CA GLN A 98 16.06 28.21 1.00
C GLN A 98 17.25 27.60 0.24
N ALA A 99 17.12 26.35 -0.19
CA ALA A 99 18.10 25.69 -1.05
C ALA A 99 18.00 26.14 -2.52
N GLY A 100 16.98 26.92 -2.88
CA GLY A 100 16.68 27.28 -4.26
C GLY A 100 16.14 26.10 -5.08
N LEU A 101 15.60 25.07 -4.43
CA LEU A 101 14.96 23.92 -5.09
C LEU A 101 13.48 24.24 -5.30
N MET A 102 13.10 24.43 -6.56
CA MET A 102 11.69 24.55 -6.96
C MET A 102 11.11 23.17 -7.24
N ASP A 103 9.78 23.04 -7.27
CA ASP A 103 9.10 21.76 -7.53
C ASP A 103 9.56 21.09 -8.85
N GLU A 104 9.95 21.88 -9.86
CA GLU A 104 10.44 21.38 -11.15
C GLU A 104 11.85 20.75 -11.07
N ASP A 105 12.63 21.09 -10.03
CA ASP A 105 14.02 20.64 -9.85
C ASP A 105 14.11 19.32 -9.08
N VAL A 106 13.03 18.88 -8.45
CA VAL A 106 12.98 17.68 -7.61
C VAL A 106 12.27 16.55 -8.37
N PRO A 107 12.97 15.44 -8.71
CA PRO A 107 12.31 14.27 -9.26
C PRO A 107 11.21 13.76 -8.31
N GLU A 108 10.04 13.43 -8.85
CA GLU A 108 8.84 13.00 -8.10
C GLU A 108 9.15 11.88 -7.10
N ASP A 109 9.98 10.90 -7.47
CA ASP A 109 10.35 9.77 -6.62
C ASP A 109 11.33 10.12 -5.48
N SER A 110 11.76 11.38 -5.41
CA SER A 110 12.71 11.91 -4.44
C SER A 110 12.17 13.11 -3.65
N ASP A 111 10.91 13.52 -3.87
CA ASP A 111 10.29 14.62 -3.13
C ASP A 111 10.21 14.31 -1.63
N PRO A 112 10.84 15.13 -0.75
CA PRO A 112 10.72 14.98 0.69
C PRO A 112 9.29 15.15 1.23
N LEU A 113 8.40 15.84 0.52
CA LEU A 113 6.98 15.99 0.92
C LEU A 113 6.21 14.66 0.84
N ASP A 114 6.67 13.71 0.03
CA ASP A 114 6.06 12.39 -0.06
C ASP A 114 6.56 11.42 1.02
N ALA A 115 7.50 11.82 1.88
CA ALA A 115 7.98 10.98 2.97
C ALA A 115 6.86 10.68 3.99
N ASP A 116 6.82 9.48 4.55
CA ASP A 116 5.77 9.12 5.51
C ASP A 116 5.92 9.87 6.85
N LEU A 117 7.16 10.20 7.23
CA LEU A 117 7.46 10.87 8.49
C LEU A 117 8.78 11.64 8.45
N ILE A 118 8.75 12.90 8.86
CA ILE A 118 9.94 13.73 9.07
C ILE A 118 10.00 14.19 10.53
N TRP A 119 11.17 14.08 11.15
CA TRP A 119 11.40 14.45 12.55
C TRP A 119 12.73 15.17 12.72
N TRP A 120 12.77 16.31 13.41
CA TRP A 120 13.98 17.12 13.51
C TRP A 120 14.29 17.64 14.92
N LYS A 121 15.58 17.94 15.11
CA LYS A 121 16.20 18.55 16.30
C LYS A 121 17.21 19.59 15.80
N GLY A 122 16.78 20.85 15.68
CA GLY A 122 17.58 21.86 14.99
C GLY A 122 17.77 21.48 13.51
N ASP A 123 19.02 21.39 13.07
CA ASP A 123 19.44 21.01 11.71
C ASP A 123 19.55 19.49 11.49
N LYS A 124 19.47 18.68 12.55
CA LYS A 124 19.46 17.22 12.47
C LYS A 124 18.05 16.73 12.15
N VAL A 125 17.89 16.07 11.02
CA VAL A 125 16.60 15.60 10.51
C VAL A 125 16.64 14.08 10.32
N ALA A 126 15.59 13.37 10.74
CA ALA A 126 15.32 12.01 10.32
C ALA A 126 14.16 12.04 9.32
N LEU A 127 14.38 11.46 8.14
CA LEU A 127 13.36 11.27 7.12
C LEU A 127 13.08 9.78 6.99
N ALA A 128 11.83 9.37 7.20
CA ALA A 128 11.46 7.97 7.34
C ALA A 128 10.41 7.52 6.33
N GLU A 129 10.67 6.37 5.71
CA GLU A 129 9.68 5.55 5.00
C GLU A 129 9.15 4.48 5.96
N ILE A 130 7.85 4.22 5.92
CA ILE A 130 7.15 3.31 6.81
C ILE A 130 6.41 2.26 5.99
N SER A 131 6.83 1.01 6.12
CA SER A 131 6.19 -0.13 5.45
C SER A 131 5.93 -1.25 6.44
N LEU A 132 4.86 -2.03 6.23
CA LEU A 132 4.64 -3.22 7.05
C LEU A 132 5.79 -4.22 6.86
N LYS A 133 6.22 -4.41 5.61
CA LYS A 133 7.37 -5.23 5.21
C LYS A 133 8.37 -4.37 4.47
N VAL A 134 9.49 -4.09 5.09
CA VAL A 134 10.50 -3.20 4.49
C VAL A 134 11.26 -3.93 3.39
N ASP A 135 11.27 -3.38 2.18
CA ASP A 135 12.02 -3.89 1.04
C ASP A 135 13.14 -2.93 0.59
N ARG A 136 13.76 -3.22 -0.57
CA ARG A 136 14.84 -2.40 -1.11
C ARG A 136 14.37 -1.05 -1.66
N ASP A 137 13.13 -0.98 -2.14
CA ASP A 137 12.58 0.26 -2.69
C ASP A 137 12.31 1.25 -1.56
N ASP A 138 11.81 0.78 -0.41
CA ASP A 138 11.68 1.59 0.81
C ASP A 138 13.03 2.22 1.21
N VAL A 139 14.09 1.42 1.20
CA VAL A 139 15.45 1.88 1.54
C VAL A 139 15.92 2.96 0.56
N LEU A 140 15.73 2.73 -0.73
CA LEU A 140 16.17 3.66 -1.76
C LEU A 140 15.35 4.96 -1.77
N ARG A 141 14.03 4.91 -1.54
CA ARG A 141 13.19 6.11 -1.39
C ARG A 141 13.63 6.97 -0.22
N ALA A 142 13.83 6.36 0.96
CA ALA A 142 14.35 7.06 2.13
C ALA A 142 15.68 7.76 1.82
N LYS A 143 16.60 7.06 1.14
CA LYS A 143 17.90 7.60 0.75
C LYS A 143 17.79 8.79 -0.21
N ARG A 144 16.99 8.66 -1.29
CA ARG A 144 16.84 9.71 -2.31
C ARG A 144 16.20 10.97 -1.71
N ARG A 145 15.11 10.81 -0.96
CA ARG A 145 14.42 11.93 -0.29
C ARG A 145 15.32 12.63 0.73
N ALA A 146 16.07 11.88 1.52
CA ALA A 146 17.05 12.46 2.43
C ALA A 146 18.17 13.23 1.70
N ALA A 147 18.57 12.79 0.51
CA ALA A 147 19.58 13.49 -0.29
C ALA A 147 19.12 14.86 -0.75
N VAL A 148 17.83 15.03 -1.06
CA VAL A 148 17.25 16.35 -1.42
C VAL A 148 17.34 17.31 -0.23
N LEU A 149 16.90 16.89 0.96
CA LEU A 149 16.98 17.74 2.15
C LEU A 149 18.42 18.06 2.57
N ARG A 150 19.41 17.22 2.26
CA ARG A 150 20.83 17.53 2.50
C ARG A 150 21.33 18.69 1.64
N GLN A 151 20.74 18.93 0.47
CA GLN A 151 21.08 20.08 -0.38
C GLN A 151 20.66 21.41 0.28
N ALA A 152 19.68 21.37 1.19
CA ALA A 152 19.30 22.50 2.04
C ALA A 152 20.25 22.72 3.25
N GLY A 153 21.37 22.00 3.32
CA GLY A 153 22.35 22.15 4.41
C GLY A 153 21.99 21.40 5.70
N LEU A 154 20.99 20.53 5.68
CA LEU A 154 20.53 19.77 6.83
C LEU A 154 21.35 18.49 7.04
N GLU A 155 21.53 18.08 8.29
CA GLU A 155 22.10 16.76 8.64
C GLU A 155 20.97 15.71 8.64
N VAL A 156 20.73 15.11 7.48
CA VAL A 156 19.60 14.19 7.29
C VAL A 156 20.01 12.73 7.45
N LEU A 157 19.37 12.02 8.37
CA LEU A 157 19.41 10.57 8.53
C LEU A 157 18.22 9.95 7.76
N PRO A 158 18.44 9.22 6.65
CA PRO A 158 17.40 8.40 6.04
C PRO A 158 17.07 7.21 6.94
N VAL A 159 15.80 6.90 7.09
CA VAL A 159 15.29 5.85 7.97
C VAL A 159 14.24 5.00 7.25
N VAL A 160 14.25 3.69 7.47
CA VAL A 160 13.12 2.81 7.17
C VAL A 160 12.53 2.23 8.46
N ILE A 161 11.21 2.17 8.55
CA ILE A 161 10.51 1.64 9.72
C ILE A 161 9.51 0.58 9.28
N GLY A 162 9.58 -0.60 9.87
CA GLY A 162 8.57 -1.62 9.60
C GLY A 162 8.41 -2.70 10.65
N ALA A 163 7.47 -3.62 10.39
CA ALA A 163 7.22 -4.74 11.30
C ALA A 163 8.23 -5.85 11.06
N GLU A 164 8.54 -6.11 9.79
CA GLU A 164 9.48 -7.14 9.34
C GLU A 164 10.22 -6.68 8.09
N TRP A 165 11.32 -7.37 7.76
CA TRP A 165 11.98 -7.25 6.47
C TRP A 165 11.22 -8.10 5.44
N ALA A 166 11.02 -7.59 4.24
CA ALA A 166 10.44 -8.36 3.13
C ALA A 166 11.37 -9.52 2.70
N HIS A 167 12.69 -9.28 2.75
CA HIS A 167 13.73 -10.25 2.44
C HIS A 167 14.87 -10.19 3.47
N PRO A 168 15.53 -11.30 3.82
CA PRO A 168 16.62 -11.33 4.80
C PRO A 168 17.79 -10.38 4.48
N GLU A 169 18.09 -10.20 3.20
CA GLU A 169 19.19 -9.35 2.73
C GLU A 169 18.88 -7.84 2.78
N THR A 170 17.61 -7.44 2.99
CA THR A 170 17.22 -6.02 3.00
C THR A 170 17.90 -5.26 4.15
N GLU A 171 18.11 -5.90 5.30
CA GLU A 171 18.82 -5.28 6.43
C GLU A 171 20.27 -4.95 6.06
N GLN A 172 20.97 -5.91 5.45
CA GLN A 172 22.35 -5.71 4.99
C GLN A 172 22.41 -4.61 3.94
N PHE A 173 21.45 -4.57 3.02
CA PHE A 173 21.34 -3.53 2.01
C PHE A 173 21.11 -2.15 2.64
N ALA A 174 20.20 -2.00 3.60
CA ALA A 174 19.98 -0.75 4.32
C ALA A 174 21.28 -0.24 4.97
N ASN A 175 22.03 -1.14 5.62
CA ASN A 175 23.32 -0.80 6.23
C ASN A 175 24.36 -0.36 5.18
N GLN A 176 24.44 -1.03 4.03
CA GLN A 176 25.34 -0.66 2.93
C GLN A 176 24.99 0.71 2.33
N GLU A 177 23.70 1.03 2.24
CA GLU A 177 23.19 2.28 1.70
C GLU A 177 23.25 3.45 2.70
N GLY A 178 23.66 3.19 3.95
CA GLY A 178 23.71 4.18 5.02
C GLY A 178 22.32 4.62 5.48
N VAL A 179 21.32 3.74 5.35
CA VAL A 179 19.94 3.97 5.77
C VAL A 179 19.71 3.31 7.11
N ALA A 180 19.38 4.14 8.11
CA ALA A 180 19.04 3.66 9.43
C ALA A 180 17.70 2.95 9.42
N TRP A 181 17.45 2.12 10.43
CA TRP A 181 16.22 1.35 10.46
C TRP A 181 15.69 1.09 11.86
N ARG A 182 14.38 0.88 11.92
CA ARG A 182 13.66 0.24 13.03
C ARG A 182 12.75 -0.84 12.48
N VAL A 183 13.09 -2.10 12.67
CA VAL A 183 12.26 -3.22 12.24
C VAL A 183 11.84 -4.06 13.46
N GLY A 184 10.53 -4.19 13.64
CA GLY A 184 9.94 -4.74 14.85
C GLY A 184 10.33 -3.93 16.10
N ASN A 185 11.11 -4.54 16.97
CA ASN A 185 11.65 -3.91 18.19
C ASN A 185 13.15 -3.59 18.08
N ALA A 186 13.82 -4.00 17.01
CA ALA A 186 15.23 -3.74 16.79
C ALA A 186 15.43 -2.34 16.19
N LEU A 187 16.55 -1.71 16.53
CA LEU A 187 16.94 -0.38 16.09
C LEU A 187 18.40 -0.44 15.62
N SER A 188 18.68 0.16 14.47
CA SER A 188 20.05 0.43 14.02
C SER A 188 20.79 1.38 14.98
N GLU A 189 22.11 1.28 15.02
CA GLU A 189 22.97 2.14 15.85
C GLU A 189 22.81 3.63 15.50
N ALA A 190 22.73 3.95 14.21
CA ALA A 190 22.54 5.32 13.74
C ALA A 190 21.22 5.94 14.22
N LEU A 191 20.12 5.16 14.24
CA LEU A 191 18.84 5.62 14.79
C LEU A 191 18.91 5.79 16.31
N VAL A 192 19.64 4.92 17.02
CA VAL A 192 19.88 5.07 18.46
C VAL A 192 20.69 6.34 18.75
N ALA A 193 21.70 6.64 17.93
CA ALA A 193 22.50 7.86 18.04
C ALA A 193 21.64 9.11 17.81
N PHE A 194 20.88 9.14 16.71
CA PHE A 194 19.93 10.22 16.42
C PHE A 194 18.97 10.43 17.58
N ARG A 195 18.42 9.34 18.13
CA ARG A 195 17.50 9.40 19.28
C ARG A 195 18.10 10.10 20.49
N LYS A 196 19.37 9.82 20.80
CA LYS A 196 20.09 10.36 21.96
C LYS A 196 20.64 11.77 21.74
N ALA A 197 20.78 12.21 20.48
CA ALA A 197 21.22 13.56 20.17
C ALA A 197 20.33 14.59 20.88
N GLN A 198 20.97 15.57 21.53
CA GLN A 198 20.30 16.73 22.12
C GLN A 198 20.09 17.81 21.05
N LEU A 199 19.21 18.77 21.35
CA LEU A 199 18.96 19.96 20.53
C LEU A 199 20.21 20.83 20.43
#